data_AF-A0AA38UVZ9-F1
#
_entry.id   AF-A0AA38UVZ9-F1
#
_cell.length_a   1.000
_cell.length_b   1.000
_cell.length_c   1.000
_cell.angle_alpha   90.00
_cell.angle_beta   90.00
_cell.angle_gamma   90.00
#
_symmetry.space_group_name_H-M   'P 1'
#
loop_
_entity.id
_entity.type
_entity.pdbx_description
1 polymer ?
#
loop_
_entity_poly.entity_id
_entity_poly.type
_entity_poly.pdbx_seq_one_letter_code
_entity_poly.pdbx_strand_id
1 'polypeptide(L)'
;IGDFGSCTVPQIQFATGFDNRKETSFEPVDQTSYPHGSAQNIDIITQAMCDQLVNTCGADATAKATCAAAQSAADTATAKTGAQADKFNAVFGIQTNFAAVPVVSDQGVTLGVGKSATDAASTSAAATDAASTSVAATATAAASSSAAAATSTASAADIGNFGSCTVPQIQFGVGFDSRRETAFEPVDQTSYNHGSADNIAVITQFMCDTLTNTCGADATAKATCATAQTAAAAGLAQTGDQADKFNAVFGIITQFAQVPVDGTNTAAAATASA
;
A
#
# COMPACT_ATOMS: atom_id res chain seq x y z
N ILE A 1 25.43 14.28 1.08
CA ILE A 1 24.49 13.28 0.53
C ILE A 1 25.09 11.88 0.40
N GLY A 2 26.42 11.71 0.27
CA GLY A 2 27.08 10.39 0.23
C GLY A 2 27.18 9.81 -1.18
N ASP A 3 27.80 8.63 -1.28
CA ASP A 3 27.87 7.81 -2.49
C ASP A 3 26.73 6.76 -2.50
N PHE A 4 25.93 6.77 -3.56
CA PHE A 4 24.80 5.86 -3.77
C PHE A 4 25.20 4.55 -4.50
N GLY A 5 26.47 4.40 -4.89
CA GLY A 5 27.01 3.19 -5.50
C GLY A 5 26.52 3.00 -6.94
N SER A 6 25.85 1.88 -7.23
CA SER A 6 25.32 1.59 -8.57
C SER A 6 23.99 2.30 -8.89
N CYS A 7 23.36 2.94 -7.91
CA CYS A 7 22.07 3.60 -8.04
C CYS A 7 22.20 5.12 -8.21
N THR A 8 21.22 5.72 -8.87
CA THR A 8 21.09 7.18 -9.01
C THR A 8 20.76 7.85 -7.67
N VAL A 9 20.90 9.19 -7.59
CA VAL A 9 20.47 9.94 -6.40
C VAL A 9 18.96 9.78 -6.20
N PRO A 10 18.46 9.41 -5.00
CA PRO A 10 17.04 9.26 -4.75
C PRO A 10 16.23 10.51 -5.11
N GLN A 11 15.17 10.31 -5.91
CA GLN A 11 14.19 11.34 -6.24
C GLN A 11 12.79 10.71 -6.34
N ILE A 12 11.80 11.37 -5.76
CA ILE A 12 10.38 10.97 -5.80
C ILE A 12 9.58 12.00 -6.62
N GLN A 13 8.67 11.52 -7.45
CA GLN A 13 7.65 12.29 -8.16
C GLN A 13 6.27 12.12 -7.52
N PHE A 14 5.39 13.11 -7.69
CA PHE A 14 4.01 13.09 -7.21
C PHE A 14 3.05 13.63 -8.28
N ALA A 15 2.17 12.77 -8.79
CA ALA A 15 1.21 13.09 -9.85
C ALA A 15 0.06 12.07 -9.88
N THR A 16 -0.94 12.31 -10.75
CA THR A 16 -1.98 11.34 -11.10
C THR A 16 -1.55 10.42 -12.25
N GLY A 17 -2.07 9.20 -12.32
CA GLY A 17 -1.95 8.33 -13.50
C GLY A 17 -0.85 7.28 -13.44
N PHE A 18 0.02 7.31 -12.42
CA PHE A 18 0.95 6.22 -12.11
C PHE A 18 0.17 4.92 -11.86
N ASP A 19 0.66 3.78 -12.34
CA ASP A 19 -0.03 2.46 -12.30
C ASP A 19 -1.52 2.48 -12.73
N ASN A 20 -1.89 3.36 -13.68
CA ASN A 20 -3.27 3.57 -14.14
C ASN A 20 -4.26 4.09 -13.06
N ARG A 21 -3.73 4.62 -11.94
CA ARG A 21 -4.50 5.17 -10.81
C ARG A 21 -5.13 6.52 -11.13
N LYS A 22 -6.20 6.86 -10.42
CA LYS A 22 -6.95 8.12 -10.60
C LYS A 22 -6.49 9.18 -9.60
N GLU A 23 -6.15 8.76 -8.39
CA GLU A 23 -5.61 9.62 -7.35
C GLU A 23 -4.22 10.17 -7.69
N THR A 24 -3.77 11.17 -6.92
CA THR A 24 -2.35 11.50 -6.86
C THR A 24 -1.59 10.52 -5.99
N SER A 25 -0.51 9.93 -6.49
CA SER A 25 0.38 9.01 -5.79
C SER A 25 1.85 9.44 -5.91
N PHE A 26 2.70 8.87 -5.05
CA PHE A 26 4.16 9.01 -5.05
C PHE A 26 4.80 7.84 -5.81
N GLU A 27 5.85 8.09 -6.59
CA GLU A 27 6.62 7.06 -7.31
C GLU A 27 8.11 7.46 -7.37
N PRO A 28 9.08 6.53 -7.36
CA PRO A 28 10.47 6.84 -7.72
C PRO A 28 10.59 7.41 -9.14
N VAL A 29 11.51 8.35 -9.37
CA VAL A 29 11.76 8.88 -10.72
C VAL A 29 12.62 7.93 -11.56
N ASP A 30 13.53 7.19 -10.94
CA ASP A 30 14.35 6.17 -11.60
C ASP A 30 13.95 4.76 -11.17
N GLN A 31 13.03 4.17 -11.93
CA GLN A 31 12.59 2.77 -11.81
C GLN A 31 13.69 1.73 -12.11
N THR A 32 14.86 2.13 -12.63
CA THR A 32 15.99 1.22 -12.86
C THR A 32 16.80 1.03 -11.58
N SER A 33 17.09 2.13 -10.88
CA SER A 33 17.73 2.08 -9.56
C SER A 33 16.77 1.64 -8.47
N TYR A 34 15.52 2.11 -8.53
CA TYR A 34 14.49 1.99 -7.49
C TYR A 34 13.20 1.39 -8.06
N PRO A 35 13.19 0.09 -8.46
CA PRO A 35 12.02 -0.56 -9.04
C PRO A 35 10.90 -0.71 -8.00
N HIS A 36 9.94 0.20 -8.00
CA HIS A 36 8.81 0.20 -7.07
C HIS A 36 7.59 0.90 -7.67
N GLY A 37 6.40 0.28 -7.57
CA GLY A 37 5.15 0.90 -8.00
C GLY A 37 4.76 2.13 -7.17
N SER A 38 3.78 2.89 -7.60
CA SER A 38 3.33 4.08 -6.88
C SER A 38 2.56 3.75 -5.60
N ALA A 39 2.54 4.68 -4.65
CA ALA A 39 1.82 4.56 -3.38
C ALA A 39 1.11 5.87 -3.00
N GLN A 40 -0.03 5.77 -2.30
CA GLN A 40 -0.68 6.95 -1.69
C GLN A 40 0.05 7.47 -0.46
N ASN A 41 0.85 6.63 0.21
CA ASN A 41 1.71 7.02 1.31
C ASN A 41 3.17 7.05 0.86
N ILE A 42 3.91 8.11 1.21
CA ILE A 42 5.29 8.29 0.79
C ILE A 42 6.26 7.37 1.54
N ASP A 43 5.90 6.98 2.77
CA ASP A 43 6.71 6.15 3.67
C ASP A 43 7.08 4.82 2.99
N ILE A 44 6.12 4.24 2.26
CA ILE A 44 6.27 3.02 1.45
C ILE A 44 7.37 3.20 0.40
N ILE A 45 7.31 4.30 -0.37
CA ILE A 45 8.29 4.58 -1.43
C ILE A 45 9.67 4.85 -0.83
N THR A 46 9.74 5.69 0.20
CA THR A 46 11.01 6.10 0.79
C THR A 46 11.71 4.96 1.51
N GLN A 47 10.96 4.09 2.21
CA GLN A 47 11.50 2.88 2.81
C GLN A 47 12.07 1.94 1.75
N ALA A 48 11.31 1.63 0.69
CA ALA A 48 11.79 0.79 -0.41
C ALA A 48 13.05 1.36 -1.07
N MET A 49 13.12 2.69 -1.27
CA MET A 49 14.31 3.35 -1.80
C MET A 49 15.52 3.25 -0.85
N CYS A 50 15.33 3.44 0.46
CA CYS A 50 16.42 3.33 1.43
C CYS A 50 16.89 1.87 1.61
N ASP A 51 15.99 0.89 1.60
CA ASP A 51 16.35 -0.54 1.65
C ASP A 51 17.09 -0.98 0.38
N GLN A 52 16.69 -0.50 -0.79
CA GLN A 52 17.41 -0.71 -2.05
C GLN A 52 18.86 -0.19 -1.99
N LEU A 53 19.09 0.98 -1.37
CA LEU A 53 20.44 1.50 -1.09
C LEU A 53 21.26 0.60 -0.15
N VAL A 54 20.61 -0.08 0.81
CA VAL A 54 21.26 -1.05 1.70
C VAL A 54 21.59 -2.36 1.00
N ASN A 55 20.62 -2.93 0.28
CA ASN A 55 20.61 -4.32 -0.14
C ASN A 55 21.17 -4.56 -1.55
N THR A 56 21.12 -3.57 -2.44
CA THR A 56 21.49 -3.75 -3.87
C THR A 56 22.44 -2.69 -4.39
N CYS A 57 22.26 -1.41 -4.05
CA CYS A 57 23.06 -0.34 -4.64
C CYS A 57 24.53 -0.31 -4.16
N GLY A 58 24.83 -0.90 -3.00
CA GLY A 58 26.16 -0.85 -2.38
C GLY A 58 26.51 0.51 -1.77
N ALA A 59 25.51 1.33 -1.44
CA ALA A 59 25.70 2.71 -1.00
C ALA A 59 26.49 2.86 0.32
N ASP A 60 27.16 4.00 0.49
CA ASP A 60 27.97 4.30 1.67
C ASP A 60 27.13 4.65 2.91
N ALA A 61 27.78 4.75 4.07
CA ALA A 61 27.12 5.06 5.34
C ALA A 61 26.52 6.49 5.38
N THR A 62 27.08 7.43 4.62
CA THR A 62 26.60 8.81 4.48
C THR A 62 25.34 8.87 3.62
N ALA A 63 25.27 8.07 2.55
CA ALA A 63 24.08 7.93 1.69
C ALA A 63 22.92 7.30 2.45
N LYS A 64 23.20 6.24 3.22
CA LYS A 64 22.21 5.59 4.10
C LYS A 64 21.68 6.55 5.17
N ALA A 65 22.57 7.29 5.84
CA ALA A 65 22.17 8.33 6.78
C ALA A 65 21.42 9.51 6.11
N THR A 66 21.77 9.87 4.87
CA THR A 66 21.05 10.90 4.10
C THR A 66 19.64 10.42 3.72
N CYS A 67 19.47 9.14 3.38
CA CYS A 67 18.17 8.56 3.06
C CYS A 67 17.23 8.54 4.29
N ALA A 68 17.72 8.10 5.45
CA ALA A 68 16.98 8.18 6.71
C ALA A 68 16.61 9.63 7.09
N ALA A 69 17.51 10.59 6.86
CA ALA A 69 17.20 12.01 7.05
C ALA A 69 16.16 12.55 6.05
N ALA A 70 16.08 11.99 4.84
CA ALA A 70 15.09 12.34 3.83
C ALA A 70 13.70 11.75 4.16
N GLN A 71 13.63 10.52 4.71
CA GLN A 71 12.42 9.96 5.31
C GLN A 71 11.91 10.91 6.40
N SER A 72 12.73 11.19 7.43
CA SER A 72 12.37 12.10 8.52
C SER A 72 12.02 13.53 8.06
N ALA A 73 12.48 13.97 6.89
CA ALA A 73 12.06 15.24 6.31
C ALA A 73 10.66 15.16 5.69
N ALA A 74 10.33 14.06 4.98
CA ALA A 74 9.02 13.81 4.40
C ALA A 74 7.91 13.77 5.46
N ASP A 75 8.19 13.17 6.62
CA ASP A 75 7.30 13.07 7.78
C ASP A 75 6.87 14.46 8.33
N THR A 76 7.65 15.51 8.09
CA THR A 76 7.36 16.88 8.58
C THR A 76 6.36 17.65 7.70
N ALA A 77 5.97 17.11 6.55
CA ALA A 77 5.00 17.72 5.64
C ALA A 77 3.61 17.08 5.76
N THR A 78 2.60 17.75 5.20
CA THR A 78 1.21 17.27 5.22
C THR A 78 1.10 15.93 4.51
N ALA A 79 0.67 14.90 5.25
CA ALA A 79 0.51 13.52 4.76
C ALA A 79 -0.38 13.42 3.51
N LYS A 80 -0.04 12.49 2.60
CA LYS A 80 -0.69 12.27 1.30
C LYS A 80 -0.68 13.52 0.37
N THR A 81 0.34 14.38 0.48
CA THR A 81 0.51 15.54 -0.41
C THR A 81 1.92 15.62 -0.99
N GLY A 82 2.05 16.21 -2.18
CA GLY A 82 3.34 16.43 -2.85
C GLY A 82 4.37 17.21 -2.03
N ALA A 83 3.96 17.94 -1.00
CA ALA A 83 4.88 18.59 -0.07
C ALA A 83 5.81 17.59 0.66
N GLN A 84 5.41 16.33 0.83
CA GLN A 84 6.30 15.29 1.38
C GLN A 84 7.42 14.93 0.39
N ALA A 85 7.10 14.82 -0.91
CA ALA A 85 8.09 14.58 -1.95
C ALA A 85 9.05 15.78 -2.08
N ASP A 86 8.55 17.01 -1.98
CA ASP A 86 9.39 18.22 -1.96
C ASP A 86 10.37 18.23 -0.78
N LYS A 87 9.95 17.74 0.40
CA LYS A 87 10.85 17.60 1.57
C LYS A 87 11.91 16.52 1.36
N PHE A 88 11.52 15.35 0.85
CA PHE A 88 12.45 14.25 0.55
C PHE A 88 13.50 14.70 -0.47
N ASN A 89 13.06 15.20 -1.62
CA ASN A 89 13.91 15.69 -2.71
C ASN A 89 14.88 16.79 -2.25
N ALA A 90 14.42 17.70 -1.39
CA ALA A 90 15.25 18.80 -0.88
C ALA A 90 16.47 18.33 -0.05
N VAL A 91 16.41 17.17 0.62
CA VAL A 91 17.55 16.61 1.36
C VAL A 91 18.67 16.14 0.41
N PHE A 92 18.32 15.76 -0.82
CA PHE A 92 19.26 15.45 -1.89
C PHE A 92 19.68 16.68 -2.71
N GLY A 93 19.19 17.88 -2.35
CA GLY A 93 19.43 19.12 -3.09
C GLY A 93 18.55 19.30 -4.33
N ILE A 94 17.56 18.42 -4.55
CA ILE A 94 16.65 18.47 -5.69
C ILE A 94 15.46 19.37 -5.33
N GLN A 95 15.24 20.43 -6.10
CA GLN A 95 14.16 21.38 -5.87
C GLN A 95 12.93 21.01 -6.72
N THR A 96 11.85 20.57 -6.07
CA THR A 96 10.54 20.33 -6.70
C THR A 96 9.47 21.25 -6.11
N ASN A 97 8.26 21.22 -6.69
CA ASN A 97 7.12 22.06 -6.29
C ASN A 97 5.81 21.24 -6.35
N PHE A 98 5.87 19.98 -5.92
CA PHE A 98 4.71 19.09 -5.90
C PHE A 98 3.65 19.52 -4.86
N ALA A 99 4.00 20.36 -3.89
CA ALA A 99 3.05 21.06 -3.01
C ALA A 99 2.04 21.95 -3.76
N ALA A 100 2.32 22.31 -5.02
CA ALA A 100 1.39 23.03 -5.90
C ALA A 100 0.50 22.10 -6.76
N VAL A 101 0.72 20.78 -6.75
CA VAL A 101 -0.14 19.81 -7.43
C VAL A 101 -1.42 19.61 -6.60
N PRO A 102 -2.63 19.80 -7.18
CA PRO A 102 -3.87 19.47 -6.50
C PRO A 102 -3.91 17.99 -6.15
N VAL A 103 -4.18 17.65 -4.90
CA VAL A 103 -4.40 16.27 -4.48
C VAL A 103 -5.66 15.75 -5.18
N VAL A 104 -5.60 14.57 -5.77
CA VAL A 104 -6.75 13.92 -6.40
C VAL A 104 -7.08 12.66 -5.61
N SER A 105 -8.36 12.41 -5.35
CA SER A 105 -8.81 11.21 -4.64
C SER A 105 -8.96 10.00 -5.57
N ASP A 106 -9.12 8.83 -4.97
CA ASP A 106 -9.61 7.58 -5.57
C ASP A 106 -10.67 7.76 -6.69
N GLN A 107 -11.65 8.62 -6.49
CA GLN A 107 -12.74 8.86 -7.45
C GLN A 107 -12.34 9.78 -8.63
N GLY A 108 -11.08 10.20 -8.74
CA GLY A 108 -10.62 11.18 -9.73
C GLY A 108 -11.06 12.62 -9.40
N VAL A 109 -11.51 12.88 -8.17
CA VAL A 109 -11.99 14.20 -7.73
C VAL A 109 -10.82 15.00 -7.16
N THR A 110 -10.64 16.24 -7.63
CA THR A 110 -9.66 17.17 -7.05
C THR A 110 -10.10 17.58 -5.65
N LEU A 111 -9.31 17.19 -4.65
CA LEU A 111 -9.45 17.66 -3.29
C LEU A 111 -8.81 19.06 -3.21
N GLY A 112 -9.57 20.03 -2.68
CA GLY A 112 -8.98 21.31 -2.31
C GLY A 112 -7.87 21.10 -1.28
N VAL A 113 -6.78 21.88 -1.37
CA VAL A 113 -5.62 21.76 -0.46
C VAL A 113 -6.00 22.14 0.98
N GLY A 114 -6.55 21.14 1.68
CA GLY A 114 -7.31 21.26 2.91
C GLY A 114 -6.46 21.60 4.12
N LYS A 115 -6.24 22.90 4.33
CA LYS A 115 -5.69 23.45 5.57
C LYS A 115 -6.74 23.35 6.69
N SER A 116 -6.93 22.15 7.21
CA SER A 116 -8.05 21.80 8.10
C SER A 116 -8.02 22.51 9.45
N ALA A 117 -9.21 22.95 9.87
CA ALA A 117 -9.60 23.41 11.21
C ALA A 117 -8.81 24.60 11.81
N THR A 118 -9.38 25.81 11.68
CA THR A 118 -9.38 26.83 12.72
C THR A 118 -10.68 27.64 12.62
N ASP A 119 -11.22 28.12 13.75
CA ASP A 119 -12.61 28.55 13.87
C ASP A 119 -13.00 29.83 13.10
N ALA A 120 -14.24 29.84 12.61
CA ALA A 120 -15.08 31.05 12.58
C ALA A 120 -16.57 30.65 12.67
N ALA A 121 -17.35 31.36 13.49
CA ALA A 121 -18.73 31.00 13.80
C ALA A 121 -19.78 31.65 12.87
N SER A 122 -20.89 30.93 12.71
CA SER A 122 -22.26 31.43 12.57
C SER A 122 -22.54 32.68 11.73
N THR A 123 -23.20 32.52 10.60
CA THR A 123 -24.33 33.40 10.23
C THR A 123 -25.41 32.61 9.50
N SER A 124 -26.64 32.66 10.01
CA SER A 124 -27.79 31.96 9.41
C SER A 124 -28.59 32.90 8.51
N ALA A 125 -28.93 32.46 7.31
CA ALA A 125 -29.99 33.02 6.48
C ALA A 125 -30.69 31.86 5.77
N ALA A 126 -32.02 31.78 5.89
CA ALA A 126 -32.82 30.68 5.35
C ALA A 126 -33.82 31.18 4.31
N ALA A 127 -34.06 30.37 3.27
CA ALA A 127 -35.20 30.50 2.38
C ALA A 127 -35.62 29.12 1.86
N THR A 128 -36.82 28.68 2.25
CA THR A 128 -37.65 27.65 1.62
C THR A 128 -38.15 28.14 0.23
N ASP A 129 -38.69 27.36 -0.70
CA ASP A 129 -39.15 25.95 -0.75
C ASP A 129 -38.83 25.40 -2.19
N ALA A 130 -39.21 24.24 -2.74
CA ALA A 130 -40.22 23.21 -2.44
C ALA A 130 -39.92 21.88 -3.19
N ALA A 131 -40.97 21.06 -3.39
CA ALA A 131 -41.12 20.08 -4.48
C ALA A 131 -40.27 18.80 -4.44
N SER A 132 -40.50 18.01 -3.39
CA SER A 132 -40.19 16.58 -3.33
C SER A 132 -40.55 15.80 -4.60
N THR A 133 -39.66 14.94 -5.08
CA THR A 133 -40.03 13.74 -5.84
C THR A 133 -39.38 12.53 -5.19
N SER A 134 -40.19 11.62 -4.65
CA SER A 134 -39.72 10.45 -3.92
C SER A 134 -39.25 9.35 -4.88
N VAL A 135 -37.94 9.13 -4.95
CA VAL A 135 -37.37 7.86 -5.40
C VAL A 135 -36.81 7.13 -4.18
N ALA A 136 -37.06 5.82 -4.10
CA ALA A 136 -36.76 5.06 -2.90
C ALA A 136 -35.24 4.93 -2.68
N ALA A 137 -34.79 5.24 -1.46
CA ALA A 137 -33.44 4.92 -1.03
C ALA A 137 -33.32 3.40 -0.85
N THR A 138 -32.90 2.70 -1.90
CA THR A 138 -32.46 1.31 -1.78
C THR A 138 -31.22 1.28 -0.90
N ALA A 139 -31.42 0.97 0.37
CA ALA A 139 -30.33 0.68 1.30
C ALA A 139 -29.69 -0.66 0.91
N THR A 140 -28.83 -0.64 -0.11
CA THR A 140 -27.85 -1.71 -0.32
C THR A 140 -27.05 -1.80 0.96
N ALA A 141 -27.29 -2.87 1.73
CA ALA A 141 -26.59 -3.08 2.98
C ALA A 141 -25.08 -3.04 2.71
N ALA A 142 -24.35 -2.28 3.51
CA ALA A 142 -22.90 -2.41 3.56
C ALA A 142 -22.60 -3.86 3.93
N ALA A 143 -22.11 -4.63 2.95
CA ALA A 143 -21.64 -5.97 3.19
C ALA A 143 -20.42 -5.84 4.11
N SER A 144 -20.65 -5.99 5.42
CA SER A 144 -19.58 -6.31 6.35
C SER A 144 -18.99 -7.61 5.86
N SER A 145 -17.84 -7.54 5.19
CA SER A 145 -17.10 -8.71 4.72
C SER A 145 -16.64 -9.49 5.94
N SER A 146 -17.52 -10.38 6.42
CA SER A 146 -17.23 -11.31 7.50
C SER A 146 -15.95 -12.04 7.15
N ALA A 147 -14.87 -11.74 7.88
CA ALA A 147 -13.58 -12.36 7.66
C ALA A 147 -13.76 -13.88 7.65
N ALA A 148 -13.52 -14.51 6.51
CA ALA A 148 -13.65 -15.94 6.37
C ALA A 148 -12.74 -16.60 7.40
N ALA A 149 -13.28 -17.51 8.22
CA ALA A 149 -12.59 -18.06 9.38
C ALA A 149 -11.37 -18.87 8.95
N ALA A 150 -10.22 -18.19 8.91
CA ALA A 150 -8.98 -18.70 8.35
C ALA A 150 -8.49 -19.90 9.19
N THR A 151 -8.48 -21.07 8.57
CA THR A 151 -8.04 -22.32 9.22
C THR A 151 -6.61 -22.62 8.78
N SER A 152 -5.65 -22.44 9.69
CA SER A 152 -4.25 -22.78 9.46
C SER A 152 -4.05 -24.29 9.60
N THR A 153 -3.56 -24.95 8.55
CA THR A 153 -3.40 -26.42 8.51
C THR A 153 -1.93 -26.88 8.48
N ALA A 154 -0.97 -25.96 8.27
CA ALA A 154 0.46 -26.27 8.29
C ALA A 154 1.01 -26.34 9.72
N SER A 155 1.99 -27.22 9.97
CA SER A 155 2.72 -27.24 11.25
C SER A 155 3.80 -26.16 11.26
N ALA A 156 4.08 -25.55 12.42
CA ALA A 156 5.13 -24.54 12.55
C ALA A 156 6.53 -25.04 12.11
N ALA A 157 6.78 -26.35 12.18
CA ALA A 157 8.03 -26.96 11.69
C ALA A 157 8.14 -26.98 10.15
N ASP A 158 7.02 -26.98 9.43
CA ASP A 158 6.99 -27.06 7.96
C ASP A 158 7.20 -25.68 7.30
N ILE A 159 6.80 -24.61 8.00
CA ILE A 159 6.86 -23.22 7.51
C ILE A 159 8.00 -22.39 8.13
N GLY A 160 8.59 -22.83 9.24
CA GLY A 160 9.70 -22.16 9.94
C GLY A 160 9.26 -21.21 11.07
N ASN A 161 10.24 -20.70 11.82
CA ASN A 161 10.01 -19.78 12.92
C ASN A 161 10.11 -18.31 12.48
N PHE A 162 9.01 -17.57 12.60
CA PHE A 162 8.91 -16.14 12.27
C PHE A 162 9.46 -15.20 13.36
N GLY A 163 10.00 -15.74 14.45
CA GLY A 163 10.69 -14.98 15.50
C GLY A 163 9.71 -14.24 16.41
N SER A 164 9.82 -12.91 16.49
CA SER A 164 8.89 -12.06 17.26
C SER A 164 7.60 -11.72 16.53
N CYS A 165 7.47 -12.08 15.25
CA CYS A 165 6.33 -11.75 14.40
C CYS A 165 5.37 -12.92 14.22
N THR A 166 4.12 -12.60 13.91
CA THR A 166 3.09 -13.59 13.54
C THR A 166 3.38 -14.25 12.19
N VAL A 167 2.71 -15.37 11.90
CA VAL A 167 2.76 -15.99 10.57
C VAL A 167 2.21 -14.99 9.54
N PRO A 168 2.90 -14.74 8.41
CA PRO A 168 2.42 -13.81 7.39
C PRO A 168 1.03 -14.18 6.87
N GLN A 169 0.11 -13.22 6.90
CA GLN A 169 -1.21 -13.32 6.29
C GLN A 169 -1.60 -11.97 5.66
N ILE A 170 -2.16 -12.01 4.46
CA ILE A 170 -2.65 -10.86 3.70
C ILE A 170 -4.16 -10.94 3.54
N GLN A 171 -4.84 -9.82 3.78
CA GLN A 171 -6.25 -9.62 3.43
C GLN A 171 -6.39 -8.86 2.11
N PHE A 172 -7.50 -9.10 1.41
CA PHE A 172 -7.87 -8.36 0.20
C PHE A 172 -9.33 -7.93 0.25
N GLY A 173 -9.60 -6.66 -0.02
CA GLY A 173 -10.92 -6.06 0.15
C GLY A 173 -10.94 -4.55 -0.03
N VAL A 174 -12.14 -3.97 0.10
CA VAL A 174 -12.40 -2.53 0.02
C VAL A 174 -12.36 -1.88 1.41
N GLY A 175 -12.12 -0.57 1.48
CA GLY A 175 -12.19 0.22 2.71
C GLY A 175 -10.88 0.40 3.48
N PHE A 176 -9.83 -0.36 3.14
CA PHE A 176 -8.50 -0.24 3.75
C PHE A 176 -7.91 1.16 3.48
N ASP A 177 -7.29 1.80 4.48
CA ASP A 177 -6.82 3.21 4.44
C ASP A 177 -7.82 4.26 3.91
N SER A 178 -9.12 3.99 4.02
CA SER A 178 -10.22 4.78 3.42
C SER A 178 -10.24 4.80 1.87
N ARG A 179 -9.59 3.83 1.21
CA ARG A 179 -9.77 3.53 -0.22
C ARG A 179 -11.18 2.97 -0.48
N ARG A 180 -11.68 3.14 -1.70
CA ARG A 180 -12.93 2.49 -2.14
C ARG A 180 -12.68 1.25 -2.98
N GLU A 181 -11.58 1.25 -3.73
CA GLU A 181 -11.06 0.15 -4.52
C GLU A 181 -10.63 -1.03 -3.63
N THR A 182 -10.55 -2.22 -4.22
CA THR A 182 -9.98 -3.41 -3.59
C THR A 182 -8.46 -3.31 -3.51
N ALA A 183 -7.88 -3.42 -2.31
CA ALA A 183 -6.44 -3.41 -2.09
C ALA A 183 -5.99 -4.61 -1.24
N PHE A 184 -4.68 -4.87 -1.22
CA PHE A 184 -4.01 -5.85 -0.37
C PHE A 184 -3.45 -5.19 0.90
N GLU A 185 -3.57 -5.84 2.06
CA GLU A 185 -3.08 -5.33 3.35
C GLU A 185 -2.61 -6.48 4.26
N PRO A 186 -1.58 -6.32 5.11
CA PRO A 186 -1.25 -7.29 6.16
C PRO A 186 -2.37 -7.42 7.19
N VAL A 187 -2.69 -8.65 7.64
CA VAL A 187 -3.72 -8.87 8.68
C VAL A 187 -3.22 -8.45 10.07
N ASP A 188 -1.95 -8.70 10.40
CA ASP A 188 -1.34 -8.25 11.65
C ASP A 188 -0.45 -7.02 11.43
N GLN A 189 -1.09 -5.85 11.54
CA GLN A 189 -0.42 -4.55 11.53
C GLN A 189 0.52 -4.32 12.74
N THR A 190 0.60 -5.23 13.71
CA THR A 190 1.60 -5.17 14.80
C THR A 190 2.95 -5.72 14.34
N SER A 191 2.94 -6.88 13.69
CA SER A 191 4.15 -7.49 13.12
C SER A 191 4.55 -6.86 11.79
N TYR A 192 3.55 -6.42 11.00
CA TYR A 192 3.71 -5.99 9.62
C TYR A 192 3.02 -4.64 9.39
N ASN A 193 3.41 -3.62 10.16
CA ASN A 193 2.84 -2.26 10.09
C ASN A 193 3.09 -1.60 8.71
N HIS A 194 2.18 -1.82 7.77
CA HIS A 194 2.25 -1.31 6.41
C HIS A 194 0.84 -1.13 5.83
N GLY A 195 0.57 0.04 5.27
CA GLY A 195 -0.72 0.36 4.68
C GLY A 195 -1.09 -0.51 3.48
N SER A 196 -2.34 -0.42 3.08
CA SER A 196 -2.89 -1.10 1.92
C SER A 196 -2.23 -0.67 0.60
N ALA A 197 -1.97 -1.63 -0.29
CA ALA A 197 -1.39 -1.41 -1.60
C ALA A 197 -2.17 -2.14 -2.70
N ASP A 198 -2.16 -1.56 -3.89
CA ASP A 198 -2.90 -2.03 -5.08
C ASP A 198 -2.16 -3.17 -5.81
N ASN A 199 -0.88 -3.37 -5.45
CA ASN A 199 0.01 -4.39 -5.99
C ASN A 199 0.52 -5.28 -4.85
N ILE A 200 0.21 -6.59 -4.93
CA ILE A 200 0.62 -7.61 -3.95
C ILE A 200 2.14 -7.69 -3.75
N ALA A 201 2.95 -7.32 -4.75
CA ALA A 201 4.40 -7.36 -4.66
C ALA A 201 4.94 -6.43 -3.57
N VAL A 202 4.31 -5.26 -3.37
CA VAL A 202 4.68 -4.29 -2.35
C VAL A 202 4.48 -4.88 -0.94
N ILE A 203 3.27 -5.41 -0.67
CA ILE A 203 2.94 -6.01 0.62
C ILE A 203 3.83 -7.22 0.91
N THR A 204 3.97 -8.12 -0.06
CA THR A 204 4.70 -9.38 0.15
C THR A 204 6.20 -9.17 0.29
N GLN A 205 6.80 -8.19 -0.43
CA GLN A 205 8.19 -7.79 -0.23
C GLN A 205 8.41 -7.20 1.17
N PHE A 206 7.61 -6.21 1.57
CA PHE A 206 7.69 -5.61 2.91
C PHE A 206 7.60 -6.65 4.02
N MET A 207 6.70 -7.63 3.92
CA MET A 207 6.57 -8.69 4.93
C MET A 207 7.81 -9.58 5.02
N CYS A 208 8.40 -9.98 3.88
CA CYS A 208 9.62 -10.81 3.87
C CYS A 208 10.88 -10.05 4.32
N ASP A 209 10.97 -8.74 4.04
CA ASP A 209 12.03 -7.87 4.57
C ASP A 209 11.86 -7.63 6.08
N THR A 210 10.63 -7.45 6.55
CA THR A 210 10.32 -7.29 7.98
C THR A 210 10.68 -8.57 8.77
N LEU A 211 10.37 -9.76 8.23
CA LEU A 211 10.87 -11.04 8.76
C LEU A 211 12.40 -11.11 8.82
N THR A 212 13.06 -10.51 7.84
CA THR A 212 14.52 -10.56 7.68
C THR A 212 15.26 -9.62 8.62
N ASN A 213 14.75 -8.40 8.77
CA ASN A 213 15.42 -7.28 9.43
C ASN A 213 14.95 -7.03 10.87
N THR A 214 13.65 -7.25 11.14
CA THR A 214 13.00 -6.87 12.40
C THR A 214 12.64 -8.07 13.25
N CYS A 215 11.98 -9.08 12.67
CA CYS A 215 11.37 -10.17 13.43
C CYS A 215 12.38 -11.20 13.97
N GLY A 216 13.59 -11.26 13.41
CA GLY A 216 14.56 -12.31 13.75
C GLY A 216 14.18 -13.70 13.27
N ALA A 217 13.45 -13.81 12.14
CA ALA A 217 12.99 -15.08 11.60
C ALA A 217 14.14 -16.01 11.19
N ASP A 218 13.89 -17.32 11.20
CA ASP A 218 14.88 -18.33 10.78
C ASP A 218 15.00 -18.46 9.25
N ALA A 219 15.97 -19.28 8.81
CA ALA A 219 16.22 -19.50 7.38
C ALA A 219 15.07 -20.20 6.65
N THR A 220 14.30 -21.05 7.35
CA THR A 220 13.13 -21.74 6.79
C THR A 220 12.01 -20.73 6.57
N ALA A 221 11.68 -19.91 7.58
CA ALA A 221 10.66 -18.86 7.49
C ALA A 221 10.92 -17.86 6.34
N LYS A 222 12.18 -17.49 6.12
CA LYS A 222 12.58 -16.62 4.99
C LYS A 222 12.41 -17.32 3.64
N ALA A 223 12.76 -18.61 3.53
CA ALA A 223 12.54 -19.40 2.32
C ALA A 223 11.04 -19.64 2.03
N THR A 224 10.23 -19.87 3.07
CA THR A 224 8.76 -19.94 2.97
C THR A 224 8.18 -18.62 2.49
N CYS A 225 8.66 -17.48 2.99
CA CYS A 225 8.21 -16.16 2.56
C CYS A 225 8.54 -15.88 1.08
N ALA A 226 9.76 -16.18 0.62
CA ALA A 226 10.12 -16.09 -0.81
C ALA A 226 9.28 -17.04 -1.70
N THR A 227 8.92 -18.21 -1.18
CA THR A 227 7.98 -19.13 -1.85
C THR A 227 6.57 -18.53 -1.94
N ALA A 228 6.11 -17.86 -0.88
CA ALA A 228 4.82 -17.18 -0.85
C ALA A 228 4.77 -15.96 -1.79
N GLN A 229 5.84 -15.15 -1.88
CA GLN A 229 5.98 -14.11 -2.91
C GLN A 229 5.83 -14.69 -4.32
N THR A 230 6.50 -15.81 -4.59
CA THR A 230 6.43 -16.50 -5.89
C THR A 230 5.02 -17.00 -6.19
N ALA A 231 4.32 -17.55 -5.20
CA ALA A 231 2.93 -18.00 -5.33
C ALA A 231 1.97 -16.82 -5.59
N ALA A 232 2.15 -15.69 -4.90
CA ALA A 232 1.37 -14.47 -5.08
C ALA A 232 1.56 -13.84 -6.47
N ALA A 233 2.80 -13.84 -6.98
CA ALA A 233 3.12 -13.40 -8.34
C ALA A 233 2.53 -14.32 -9.43
N ALA A 234 2.30 -15.60 -9.12
CA ALA A 234 1.55 -16.54 -9.97
C ALA A 234 0.02 -16.45 -9.79
N GLY A 235 -0.47 -15.44 -9.07
CA GLY A 235 -1.88 -15.10 -8.95
C GLY A 235 -2.42 -14.26 -10.11
N LEU A 236 -3.74 -14.28 -10.31
CA LEU A 236 -4.44 -13.41 -11.24
C LEU A 236 -4.27 -11.95 -10.79
N ALA A 237 -3.50 -11.18 -11.55
CA ALA A 237 -3.05 -9.84 -11.20
C ALA A 237 -4.21 -8.91 -10.77
N GLN A 238 -3.97 -8.15 -9.69
CA GLN A 238 -4.93 -7.18 -9.10
C GLN A 238 -6.23 -7.82 -8.58
N THR A 239 -6.21 -9.10 -8.23
CA THR A 239 -7.35 -9.80 -7.59
C THR A 239 -6.95 -10.56 -6.34
N GLY A 240 -7.93 -10.93 -5.52
CA GLY A 240 -7.69 -11.67 -4.28
C GLY A 240 -7.06 -13.06 -4.45
N ASP A 241 -7.04 -13.64 -5.66
CA ASP A 241 -6.29 -14.88 -5.96
C ASP A 241 -4.79 -14.75 -5.63
N GLN A 242 -4.22 -13.54 -5.71
CA GLN A 242 -2.83 -13.29 -5.31
C GLN A 242 -2.64 -13.41 -3.78
N ALA A 243 -3.60 -12.93 -3.00
CA ALA A 243 -3.60 -13.06 -1.53
C ALA A 243 -3.88 -14.51 -1.11
N ASP A 244 -4.84 -15.18 -1.76
CA ASP A 244 -5.15 -16.60 -1.50
C ASP A 244 -3.94 -17.49 -1.74
N LYS A 245 -3.18 -17.26 -2.83
CA LYS A 245 -1.94 -18.00 -3.12
C LYS A 245 -0.79 -17.69 -2.15
N PHE A 246 -0.68 -16.45 -1.65
CA PHE A 246 0.26 -16.10 -0.59
C PHE A 246 -0.08 -16.87 0.71
N ASN A 247 -1.32 -16.73 1.17
CA ASN A 247 -1.83 -17.32 2.40
C ASN A 247 -1.73 -18.86 2.39
N ALA A 248 -2.00 -19.49 1.24
CA ALA A 248 -1.95 -20.94 1.08
C ALA A 248 -0.56 -21.54 1.34
N VAL A 249 0.54 -20.81 1.09
CA VAL A 249 1.91 -21.28 1.40
C VAL A 249 2.16 -21.39 2.90
N PHE A 250 1.48 -20.57 3.71
CA PHE A 250 1.48 -20.68 5.18
C PHE A 250 0.42 -21.66 5.71
N GLY A 251 -0.25 -22.41 4.82
CA GLY A 251 -1.35 -23.31 5.14
C GLY A 251 -2.63 -22.60 5.58
N ILE A 252 -2.75 -21.29 5.30
CA ILE A 252 -3.89 -20.45 5.66
C ILE A 252 -4.85 -20.42 4.45
N ILE A 253 -6.06 -20.97 4.62
CA ILE A 253 -7.07 -20.96 3.55
C ILE A 253 -7.91 -19.68 3.61
N THR A 254 -7.86 -18.89 2.53
CA THR A 254 -8.76 -17.76 2.28
C THR A 254 -9.49 -17.93 0.95
N GLN A 255 -10.46 -17.05 0.63
CA GLN A 255 -11.30 -17.11 -0.57
C GLN A 255 -11.49 -15.72 -1.21
N PHE A 256 -10.45 -14.88 -1.16
CA PHE A 256 -10.48 -13.52 -1.67
C PHE A 256 -10.63 -13.44 -3.20
N ALA A 257 -10.35 -14.50 -3.96
CA ALA A 257 -10.66 -14.61 -5.38
C ALA A 257 -12.16 -14.44 -5.71
N GLN A 258 -13.06 -14.51 -4.71
CA GLN A 258 -14.50 -14.25 -4.85
C GLN A 258 -14.87 -12.78 -4.58
N VAL A 259 -13.94 -11.93 -4.13
CA VAL A 259 -14.19 -10.50 -3.88
C VAL A 259 -14.25 -9.76 -5.23
N PRO A 260 -15.37 -9.08 -5.56
CA PRO A 260 -15.46 -8.31 -6.80
C PRO A 260 -14.49 -7.14 -6.80
N VAL A 261 -13.72 -7.01 -7.89
CA VAL A 261 -12.89 -5.82 -8.16
C VAL A 261 -13.68 -4.83 -9.02
N ASP A 262 -13.49 -3.54 -8.79
CA ASP A 262 -14.41 -2.50 -9.27
C ASP A 262 -14.47 -2.42 -10.81
N GLY A 263 -15.65 -2.68 -11.37
CA GLY A 263 -15.94 -2.55 -12.80
C GLY A 263 -15.83 -3.82 -13.66
N THR A 264 -15.18 -4.90 -13.21
CA THR A 264 -15.00 -6.15 -14.02
C THR A 264 -15.60 -7.40 -13.39
N ASN A 265 -16.83 -7.30 -12.88
CA ASN A 265 -17.58 -8.48 -12.41
C ASN A 265 -18.14 -9.31 -13.58
N THR A 266 -17.28 -10.12 -14.21
CA THR A 266 -17.71 -11.21 -15.10
C THR A 266 -17.92 -12.45 -14.23
N ALA A 267 -19.17 -12.73 -13.84
CA ALA A 267 -19.48 -13.79 -12.89
C ALA A 267 -19.01 -15.18 -13.39
N ALA A 268 -17.99 -15.74 -12.73
CA ALA A 268 -17.43 -17.05 -13.03
C ALA A 268 -18.34 -18.20 -12.51
N ALA A 269 -19.44 -18.43 -13.23
CA ALA A 269 -20.25 -19.66 -13.26
C ALA A 269 -20.59 -20.33 -11.90
N ALA A 270 -21.67 -19.89 -11.27
CA ALA A 270 -22.35 -20.65 -10.21
C ALA A 270 -23.14 -21.86 -10.79
N THR A 271 -22.43 -22.87 -11.31
CA THR A 271 -22.94 -24.21 -11.68
C THR A 271 -21.74 -25.16 -11.85
N ALA A 272 -21.76 -26.42 -11.37
CA ALA A 272 -22.79 -27.10 -10.59
C ALA A 272 -22.18 -28.23 -9.74
N SER A 273 -22.92 -28.66 -8.72
CA SER A 273 -22.81 -30.01 -8.15
C SER A 273 -23.92 -30.89 -8.73
N ALA A 274 -23.55 -31.99 -9.39
CA ALA A 274 -24.41 -33.12 -9.74
C ALA A 274 -23.52 -34.36 -9.95
#